data_AF-A0A2S1ZRC5-F1
#
_entry.id   AF-A0A2S1ZRC5-F1
#
_cell.length_a   1.000
_cell.length_b   1.000
_cell.length_c   1.000
_cell.angle_alpha   90.00
_cell.angle_beta   90.00
_cell.angle_gamma   90.00
#
_symmetry.space_group_name_H-M   'P 1'
#
loop_
_entity.id
_entity.type
_entity.pdbx_description
1 polymer ?
#
loop_
_entity_poly.entity_id
_entity_poly.type
_entity_poly.pdbx_seq_one_letter_code
_entity_poly.pdbx_strand_id
1 'polypeptide(L)'
;WLLRPGAYFREDIAVNSHHWHWHLVYPTDMTDEQRNRKGELFYYMHRQMVARYDAERLSNDLLRVRPFVNWELPISEGYAPHLIDMKGQAYAARPTNLILSDKGVLNNTVYVPELQLWRSRLIDAMHLGYYHMPDGTHQTLDIDSLGAAVEASVSSPNFRYYGNLHNMGHNLLSAIGDPDNRYNMSSPGGVMGYVETAVRDPIFFRWHKFIDSMFEIFQQTQAPYENSDLTWTGLTIDDVKLYDGEIIPEPRNVGTPPTTSQTDTLHTFMNNRNIDLSHGLDFHGDDVTVNVTYLDHEPFTYGFTVSNATGEEQKATVRVFLAPKFNELKKEKST
;
A
#
# COMPACT_ATOMS: atom_id res chain seq x y z
N TRP A 1 -1.15 22.12 10.36
CA TRP A 1 -0.82 20.68 10.23
C TRP A 1 -1.11 20.14 8.83
N LEU A 2 -2.25 20.48 8.21
CA LEU A 2 -2.55 20.27 6.76
C LEU A 2 -1.58 20.94 5.75
N LEU A 3 -0.53 21.62 6.20
CA LEU A 3 0.40 22.39 5.37
C LEU A 3 1.70 21.65 5.04
N ARG A 4 1.85 20.39 5.48
CA ARG A 4 3.00 19.55 5.05
C ARG A 4 2.60 18.75 3.81
N PRO A 5 3.33 18.90 2.68
CA PRO A 5 3.09 18.12 1.46
C PRO A 5 2.86 16.62 1.73
N GLY A 6 1.74 16.10 1.24
CA GLY A 6 1.34 14.69 1.36
C GLY A 6 0.78 14.26 2.72
N ALA A 7 0.66 15.13 3.73
CA ALA A 7 0.03 14.76 5.00
C ALA A 7 -1.48 14.45 4.85
N TYR A 8 -2.19 15.17 3.98
CA TYR A 8 -3.60 14.91 3.67
C TYR A 8 -3.85 13.50 3.12
N PHE A 9 -2.83 12.85 2.53
CA PHE A 9 -2.92 11.46 2.06
C PHE A 9 -2.59 10.47 3.17
N ARG A 10 -1.45 10.66 3.86
CA ARG A 10 -0.97 9.71 4.87
C ARG A 10 -1.82 9.68 6.14
N GLU A 11 -2.37 10.84 6.52
CA GLU A 11 -3.16 11.01 7.75
C GLU A 11 -4.66 11.00 7.49
N ASP A 12 -5.10 10.74 6.25
CA ASP A 12 -6.51 10.55 5.95
C ASP A 12 -7.05 9.33 6.72
N ILE A 13 -8.21 9.53 7.34
CA ILE A 13 -8.85 8.53 8.18
C ILE A 13 -9.30 7.34 7.32
N ALA A 14 -9.81 7.56 6.11
CA ALA A 14 -10.29 6.47 5.26
C ALA A 14 -9.15 5.64 4.68
N VAL A 15 -8.01 6.24 4.34
CA VAL A 15 -6.79 5.53 3.92
C VAL A 15 -6.27 4.61 5.03
N ASN A 16 -6.17 5.12 6.26
CA ASN A 16 -5.73 4.31 7.40
C ASN A 16 -6.75 3.23 7.76
N SER A 17 -8.04 3.55 7.73
CA SER A 17 -9.12 2.57 7.91
C SER A 17 -9.08 1.49 6.84
N HIS A 18 -8.84 1.82 5.57
CA HIS A 18 -8.70 0.84 4.49
C HIS A 18 -7.55 -0.13 4.79
N HIS A 19 -6.38 0.39 5.18
CA HIS A 19 -5.21 -0.44 5.51
C HIS A 19 -5.51 -1.37 6.70
N TRP A 20 -6.15 -0.88 7.77
CA TRP A 20 -6.61 -1.72 8.88
C TRP A 20 -7.61 -2.79 8.45
N HIS A 21 -8.66 -2.42 7.69
CA HIS A 21 -9.67 -3.38 7.21
C HIS A 21 -9.07 -4.43 6.28
N TRP A 22 -8.10 -4.05 5.43
CA TRP A 22 -7.42 -5.00 4.56
C TRP A 22 -6.69 -6.07 5.39
N HIS A 23 -5.94 -5.67 6.42
CA HIS A 23 -5.27 -6.60 7.32
C HIS A 23 -6.24 -7.41 8.21
N LEU A 24 -7.44 -6.89 8.49
CA LEU A 24 -8.50 -7.65 9.17
C LEU A 24 -9.10 -8.74 8.26
N VAL A 25 -9.29 -8.44 6.98
CA VAL A 25 -9.84 -9.40 6.01
C VAL A 25 -8.79 -10.43 5.60
N TYR A 26 -7.51 -10.04 5.51
CA TYR A 26 -6.38 -10.87 5.09
C TYR A 26 -5.31 -10.98 6.20
N PRO A 27 -5.63 -11.54 7.38
CA PRO A 27 -4.69 -11.65 8.49
C PRO A 27 -3.63 -12.72 8.21
N THR A 28 -2.46 -12.59 8.85
CA THR A 28 -1.29 -13.45 8.61
C THR A 28 -1.47 -14.90 9.04
N ASP A 29 -2.48 -15.21 9.85
CA ASP A 29 -2.80 -16.54 10.36
C ASP A 29 -3.81 -17.32 9.50
N MET A 30 -4.29 -16.73 8.41
CA MET A 30 -5.12 -17.42 7.41
C MET A 30 -4.27 -18.00 6.27
N THR A 31 -4.66 -19.20 5.82
CA THR A 31 -4.04 -19.89 4.70
C THR A 31 -4.58 -19.42 3.34
N ASP A 32 -3.89 -19.78 2.26
CA ASP A 32 -4.29 -19.38 0.91
C ASP A 32 -5.57 -20.08 0.45
N GLU A 33 -5.91 -21.26 1.01
CA GLU A 33 -7.22 -21.88 0.77
C GLU A 33 -8.37 -21.06 1.38
N GLN A 34 -8.10 -20.37 2.50
CA GLN A 34 -9.08 -19.50 3.16
C GLN A 34 -9.16 -18.13 2.48
N ARG A 35 -8.07 -17.69 1.84
CA ARG A 35 -7.92 -16.42 1.15
C ARG A 35 -7.10 -16.60 -0.13
N ASN A 36 -7.79 -16.91 -1.21
CA ASN A 36 -7.18 -17.15 -2.52
C ASN A 36 -6.24 -16.00 -2.93
N ARG A 37 -4.99 -16.34 -3.26
CA ARG A 37 -3.95 -15.40 -3.71
C ARG A 37 -3.66 -14.25 -2.74
N LYS A 38 -3.70 -14.54 -1.43
CA LYS A 38 -3.50 -13.54 -0.37
C LYS A 38 -2.11 -12.90 -0.46
N GLY A 39 -1.05 -13.67 -0.65
CA GLY A 39 0.31 -13.15 -0.71
C GLY A 39 0.50 -12.25 -1.93
N GLU A 40 -0.07 -12.62 -3.07
CA GLU A 40 -0.07 -11.74 -4.24
C GLU A 40 -0.87 -10.46 -3.99
N LEU A 41 -2.01 -10.57 -3.31
CA LEU A 41 -2.83 -9.40 -2.97
C LEU A 41 -2.13 -8.48 -1.96
N PHE A 42 -1.34 -9.03 -1.02
CA PHE A 42 -0.46 -8.26 -0.13
C PHE A 42 0.49 -7.39 -0.96
N TYR A 43 1.20 -8.02 -1.91
CA TYR A 43 2.07 -7.31 -2.84
C TYR A 43 1.30 -6.24 -3.62
N TYR A 44 0.19 -6.61 -4.25
CA TYR A 44 -0.54 -5.73 -5.16
C TYR A 44 -1.13 -4.52 -4.43
N MET A 45 -1.77 -4.72 -3.29
CA MET A 45 -2.39 -3.65 -2.50
C MET A 45 -1.33 -2.62 -2.08
N HIS A 46 -0.21 -3.07 -1.50
CA HIS A 46 0.84 -2.17 -1.04
C HIS A 46 1.60 -1.51 -2.20
N ARG A 47 1.81 -2.20 -3.33
CA ARG A 47 2.34 -1.59 -4.57
C ARG A 47 1.44 -0.45 -5.04
N GLN A 48 0.13 -0.64 -5.03
CA GLN A 48 -0.83 0.41 -5.40
C GLN A 48 -0.82 1.59 -4.41
N MET A 49 -0.72 1.34 -3.10
CA MET A 49 -0.57 2.41 -2.11
C MET A 49 0.70 3.25 -2.36
N VAL A 50 1.84 2.59 -2.61
CA VAL A 50 3.10 3.26 -2.92
C VAL A 50 3.02 4.03 -4.23
N ALA A 51 2.42 3.47 -5.28
CA ALA A 51 2.26 4.13 -6.58
C ALA A 51 1.37 5.39 -6.48
N ARG A 52 0.26 5.31 -5.74
CA ARG A 52 -0.61 6.47 -5.48
C ARG A 52 0.10 7.54 -4.66
N TYR A 53 0.84 7.15 -3.61
CA TYR A 53 1.61 8.10 -2.83
C TYR A 53 2.74 8.75 -3.65
N ASP A 54 3.40 8.02 -4.55
CA ASP A 54 4.36 8.58 -5.50
C ASP A 54 3.68 9.60 -6.44
N ALA A 55 2.45 9.35 -6.89
CA ALA A 55 1.66 10.31 -7.68
C ALA A 55 1.33 11.58 -6.88
N GLU A 56 0.86 11.44 -5.63
CA GLU A 56 0.60 12.59 -4.74
C GLU A 56 1.87 13.41 -4.48
N ARG A 57 3.02 12.74 -4.29
CA ARG A 57 4.31 13.42 -4.13
C ARG A 57 4.66 14.27 -5.34
N LEU A 58 4.50 13.72 -6.56
CA LEU A 58 4.74 14.46 -7.79
C LEU A 58 3.78 15.65 -7.95
N SER A 59 2.51 15.49 -7.56
CA SER A 59 1.52 16.60 -7.53
C SER A 59 1.89 17.71 -6.53
N ASN A 60 2.78 17.44 -5.57
CA ASN A 60 3.27 18.39 -4.57
C ASN A 60 4.75 18.78 -4.79
N ASP A 61 5.28 18.63 -6.01
CA ASP A 61 6.68 18.94 -6.37
C ASP A 61 7.73 18.20 -5.50
N LEU A 62 7.38 17.02 -4.97
CA LEU A 62 8.30 16.16 -4.24
C LEU A 62 8.87 15.06 -5.14
N LEU A 63 10.12 14.67 -4.86
CA LEU A 63 10.72 13.47 -5.43
C LEU A 63 9.90 12.24 -5.02
N ARG A 64 9.81 11.23 -5.89
CA ARG A 64 9.30 9.89 -5.52
C ARG A 64 10.00 9.32 -4.30
N VAL A 65 9.31 8.42 -3.60
CA VAL A 65 9.81 7.77 -2.38
C VAL A 65 11.11 7.03 -2.67
N ARG A 66 12.11 7.26 -1.82
CA ARG A 66 13.36 6.48 -1.84
C ARG A 66 13.21 5.24 -0.96
N PRO A 67 13.52 4.04 -1.47
CA PRO A 67 13.40 2.82 -0.68
C PRO A 67 14.37 2.84 0.52
N PHE A 68 13.97 2.23 1.64
CA PHE A 68 14.80 2.11 2.84
C PHE A 68 15.60 0.80 2.81
N VAL A 69 16.69 0.81 2.03
CA VAL A 69 17.52 -0.38 1.75
C VAL A 69 18.78 -0.52 2.60
N ASN A 70 19.32 0.60 3.11
CA ASN A 70 20.51 0.60 3.96
C ASN A 70 20.12 0.99 5.38
N TRP A 71 20.07 0.01 6.26
CA TRP A 71 19.61 0.14 7.65
C TRP A 71 20.69 0.66 8.61
N GLU A 72 21.93 0.81 8.13
CA GLU A 72 23.04 1.39 8.87
C GLU A 72 23.11 2.92 8.72
N LEU A 73 22.33 3.48 7.78
CA LEU A 73 22.28 4.92 7.55
C LEU A 73 21.15 5.58 8.37
N PRO A 74 21.35 6.83 8.80
CA PRO A 74 20.33 7.59 9.51
C PRO A 74 19.10 7.84 8.62
N ILE A 75 17.91 7.73 9.21
CA ILE A 75 16.65 8.07 8.57
C ILE A 75 16.44 9.59 8.69
N SER A 76 16.65 10.32 7.60
CA SER A 76 16.55 11.78 7.58
C SER A 76 15.19 12.32 8.02
N GLU A 77 14.11 11.62 7.69
CA GLU A 77 12.75 12.01 8.02
C GLU A 77 12.41 11.65 9.47
N GLY A 78 11.83 12.59 10.21
CA GLY A 78 11.19 12.33 11.51
C GLY A 78 9.67 12.42 11.41
N TYR A 79 8.96 11.88 12.38
CA TYR A 79 7.50 11.93 12.47
C TYR A 79 7.02 12.04 13.91
N ALA A 80 6.07 12.93 14.16
CA ALA A 80 5.41 13.08 15.45
C ALA A 80 3.90 12.89 15.23
N PRO A 81 3.30 11.79 15.74
CA PRO A 81 1.95 11.40 15.36
C PRO A 81 0.86 12.26 16.00
N HIS A 82 1.12 12.86 17.17
CA HIS A 82 0.11 13.57 17.97
C HIS A 82 -1.15 12.72 18.23
N LEU A 83 -0.96 11.41 18.36
CA LEU A 83 -2.01 10.44 18.69
C LEU A 83 -1.85 9.99 20.14
N ILE A 84 -3.00 9.71 20.77
CA ILE A 84 -3.12 9.14 22.10
C ILE A 84 -4.01 7.91 21.96
N ASP A 85 -3.62 6.80 22.57
CA ASP A 85 -4.41 5.57 22.57
C ASP A 85 -5.59 5.64 23.56
N MET A 86 -6.42 4.60 23.58
CA MET A 86 -7.57 4.51 24.49
C MET A 86 -7.18 4.43 25.98
N LYS A 87 -5.90 4.24 26.31
CA LYS A 87 -5.36 4.23 27.67
C LYS A 87 -4.77 5.58 28.07
N GLY A 88 -4.86 6.60 27.21
CA GLY A 88 -4.27 7.91 27.47
C GLY A 88 -2.76 7.98 27.22
N GLN A 89 -2.17 6.97 26.57
CA GLN A 89 -0.74 6.91 26.27
C GLN A 89 -0.46 7.49 24.88
N ALA A 90 0.49 8.42 24.79
CA ALA A 90 0.87 9.00 23.52
C ALA A 90 1.71 8.02 22.68
N TYR A 91 1.45 7.96 21.38
CA TYR A 91 2.33 7.26 20.45
C TYR A 91 3.69 7.94 20.39
N ALA A 92 4.76 7.13 20.42
CA ALA A 92 6.12 7.63 20.39
C ALA A 92 6.40 8.37 19.07
N ALA A 93 6.98 9.57 19.20
CA ALA A 93 7.53 10.28 18.05
C ALA A 93 8.88 9.67 17.65
N ARG A 94 9.20 9.77 16.36
CA ARG A 94 10.48 9.39 15.78
C ARG A 94 11.25 10.64 15.37
N PRO A 95 12.23 11.11 16.17
CA PRO A 95 13.13 12.19 15.78
C PRO A 95 13.86 11.90 14.46
N THR A 96 14.38 12.96 13.84
CA THR A 96 15.19 12.83 12.63
C THR A 96 16.52 12.14 12.94
N ASN A 97 17.12 11.53 11.91
CA ASN A 97 18.45 10.94 11.91
C ASN A 97 18.69 9.77 12.88
N LEU A 98 17.63 9.09 13.34
CA LEU A 98 17.78 7.81 14.02
C LEU A 98 18.24 6.72 13.05
N ILE A 99 19.03 5.78 13.56
CA ILE A 99 19.53 4.61 12.84
C ILE A 99 18.73 3.40 13.31
N LEU A 100 18.38 2.48 12.40
CA LEU A 100 17.69 1.25 12.78
C LEU A 100 18.61 0.40 13.67
N SER A 101 18.11 -0.03 14.82
CA SER A 101 18.88 -0.79 15.80
C SER A 101 18.10 -2.01 16.26
N ASP A 102 18.82 -2.98 16.84
CA ASP A 102 18.21 -4.15 17.46
C ASP A 102 17.19 -3.73 18.54
N LYS A 103 16.06 -4.41 18.58
CA LYS A 103 15.01 -4.23 19.59
C LYS A 103 15.17 -5.28 20.67
N GLY A 104 15.50 -4.87 21.89
CA GLY A 104 15.78 -5.74 23.02
C GLY A 104 14.69 -5.67 24.10
N VAL A 105 13.60 -6.43 23.91
CA VAL A 105 12.58 -6.62 24.96
C VAL A 105 12.51 -8.11 25.29
N LEU A 106 12.45 -8.45 26.59
CA LEU A 106 12.29 -9.82 27.08
C LEU A 106 11.15 -10.52 26.31
N ASN A 107 11.44 -11.68 25.70
CA ASN A 107 10.52 -12.49 24.88
C ASN A 107 10.00 -11.85 23.57
N ASN A 108 10.57 -10.73 23.11
CA ASN A 108 10.23 -10.11 21.83
C ASN A 108 11.43 -9.35 21.22
N THR A 109 12.57 -10.03 21.19
CA THR A 109 13.83 -9.49 20.65
C THR A 109 13.89 -9.66 19.14
N VAL A 110 14.32 -8.62 18.44
CA VAL A 110 14.47 -8.60 16.98
C VAL A 110 15.81 -7.99 16.64
N TYR A 111 16.59 -8.66 15.79
CA TYR A 111 17.94 -8.24 15.42
C TYR A 111 18.00 -7.75 13.97
N VAL A 112 18.65 -6.61 13.72
CA VAL A 112 18.86 -6.08 12.36
C VAL A 112 19.61 -7.10 11.48
N PRO A 113 20.68 -7.79 11.95
CA PRO A 113 21.33 -8.84 11.17
C PRO A 113 20.41 -10.00 10.75
N GLU A 114 19.38 -10.31 11.53
CA GLU A 114 18.42 -11.37 11.20
C GLU A 114 17.56 -10.96 9.98
N LEU A 115 17.07 -9.71 9.96
CA LEU A 115 16.37 -9.18 8.79
C LEU A 115 17.28 -9.14 7.56
N GLN A 116 18.59 -8.89 7.72
CA GLN A 116 19.54 -8.87 6.60
C GLN A 116 19.69 -10.27 5.99
N LEU A 117 19.71 -11.30 6.85
CA LEU A 117 19.75 -12.70 6.43
C LEU A 117 18.48 -13.11 5.69
N TRP A 118 17.30 -12.78 6.23
CA TRP A 118 16.01 -13.05 5.57
C TRP A 118 15.90 -12.36 4.21
N ARG A 119 16.28 -11.08 4.13
CA ARG A 119 16.36 -10.34 2.86
C ARG A 119 17.25 -11.05 1.85
N SER A 120 18.43 -11.49 2.27
CA SER A 120 19.38 -12.16 1.36
C SER A 120 18.80 -13.47 0.83
N ARG A 121 18.20 -14.30 1.70
CA ARG A 121 17.56 -15.57 1.32
C ARG A 121 16.38 -15.39 0.38
N LEU A 122 15.56 -14.36 0.60
CA LEU A 122 14.43 -14.03 -0.27
C LEU A 122 14.93 -13.61 -1.66
N ILE A 123 15.94 -12.74 -1.74
CA ILE A 123 16.54 -12.33 -3.00
C ILE A 123 17.20 -13.51 -3.72
N ASP A 124 17.88 -14.40 -3.00
CA ASP A 124 18.46 -15.62 -3.58
C ASP A 124 17.38 -16.52 -4.19
N ALA A 125 16.25 -16.73 -3.49
CA ALA A 125 15.13 -17.49 -4.04
C ALA A 125 14.57 -16.85 -5.32
N MET A 126 14.50 -15.51 -5.38
CA MET A 126 14.07 -14.78 -6.59
C MET A 126 15.01 -15.02 -7.77
N HIS A 127 16.32 -14.94 -7.56
CA HIS A 127 17.30 -15.17 -8.64
C HIS A 127 17.39 -16.64 -9.07
N LEU A 128 17.21 -17.58 -8.14
CA LEU A 128 17.26 -19.02 -8.42
C LEU A 128 15.97 -19.56 -9.02
N GLY A 129 14.84 -18.87 -8.83
CA GLY A 129 13.53 -19.28 -9.34
C GLY A 129 12.85 -20.38 -8.52
N TYR A 130 13.29 -20.62 -7.28
CA TYR A 130 12.67 -21.61 -6.39
C TYR A 130 12.84 -21.28 -4.90
N TYR A 131 11.94 -21.82 -4.08
CA TYR A 131 12.01 -21.83 -2.62
C TYR A 131 12.73 -23.08 -2.10
N HIS A 132 13.48 -22.94 -1.01
CA HIS A 132 13.99 -24.05 -0.22
C HIS A 132 12.93 -24.51 0.78
N MET A 133 12.42 -25.73 0.61
CA MET A 133 11.39 -26.29 1.48
C MET A 133 11.99 -26.92 2.75
N PRO A 134 11.21 -27.06 3.85
CA PRO A 134 11.70 -27.64 5.09
C PRO A 134 12.21 -29.09 4.99
N ASP A 135 11.72 -29.85 4.00
CA ASP A 135 12.12 -31.23 3.73
C ASP A 135 13.37 -31.35 2.84
N GLY A 136 13.97 -30.21 2.46
CA GLY A 136 15.14 -30.14 1.59
C GLY A 136 14.84 -30.16 0.10
N THR A 137 13.56 -30.25 -0.30
CA THR A 137 13.15 -30.12 -1.70
C THR A 137 13.03 -28.65 -2.13
N HIS A 138 12.74 -28.43 -3.42
CA HIS A 138 12.51 -27.11 -3.97
C HIS A 138 11.07 -26.98 -4.48
N GLN A 139 10.43 -25.85 -4.19
CA GLN A 139 9.16 -25.43 -4.80
C GLN A 139 9.44 -24.31 -5.80
N THR A 140 8.87 -24.37 -7.00
CA THR A 140 9.01 -23.27 -7.98
C THR A 140 8.53 -21.96 -7.39
N LEU A 141 9.27 -20.88 -7.68
CA LEU A 141 8.95 -19.55 -7.21
C LEU A 141 7.70 -19.01 -7.92
N ASP A 142 6.72 -18.58 -7.14
CA ASP A 142 5.52 -17.88 -7.60
C ASP A 142 5.25 -16.64 -6.74
N ILE A 143 4.48 -15.67 -7.26
CA ILE A 143 4.23 -14.38 -6.60
C ILE A 143 3.44 -14.51 -5.29
N ASP A 144 2.58 -15.52 -5.17
CA ASP A 144 1.68 -15.66 -4.04
C ASP A 144 2.44 -16.18 -2.82
N SER A 145 3.17 -17.28 -3.00
CA SER A 145 4.11 -17.81 -2.00
C SER A 145 5.18 -16.78 -1.63
N LEU A 146 5.56 -15.90 -2.57
CA LEU A 146 6.55 -14.85 -2.31
C LEU A 146 5.97 -13.80 -1.36
N GLY A 147 4.72 -13.39 -1.62
CA GLY A 147 3.97 -12.52 -0.72
C GLY A 147 3.83 -13.10 0.67
N ALA A 148 3.47 -14.39 0.74
CA ALA A 148 3.37 -15.12 1.99
C ALA A 148 4.73 -15.21 2.73
N ALA A 149 5.85 -15.39 2.02
CA ALA A 149 7.19 -15.42 2.61
C ALA A 149 7.68 -14.04 3.10
N VAL A 150 7.38 -12.97 2.36
CA VAL A 150 7.82 -11.60 2.65
C VAL A 150 7.01 -10.97 3.78
N GLU A 151 5.67 -11.06 3.71
CA GLU A 151 4.77 -10.64 4.80
C GLU A 151 4.98 -11.55 6.02
N ALA A 152 5.25 -12.83 5.76
CA ALA A 152 5.34 -13.96 6.68
C ALA A 152 4.01 -14.40 7.29
N SER A 153 3.10 -14.84 6.41
CA SER A 153 1.89 -15.56 6.80
C SER A 153 2.16 -17.04 7.09
N VAL A 154 1.16 -17.73 7.62
CA VAL A 154 1.18 -19.20 7.79
C VAL A 154 1.34 -19.97 6.48
N SER A 155 1.05 -19.35 5.33
CA SER A 155 1.30 -19.90 3.99
C SER A 155 2.76 -19.77 3.52
N SER A 156 3.66 -19.19 4.33
CA SER A 156 5.07 -19.07 3.94
C SER A 156 5.68 -20.45 3.64
N PRO A 157 6.33 -20.66 2.48
CA PRO A 157 6.85 -21.97 2.06
C PRO A 157 7.90 -22.52 3.03
N ASN A 158 8.63 -21.63 3.71
CA ASN A 158 9.56 -22.01 4.77
C ASN A 158 9.79 -20.85 5.75
N PHE A 159 8.83 -20.64 6.66
CA PHE A 159 8.89 -19.55 7.64
C PHE A 159 10.20 -19.53 8.46
N ARG A 160 10.74 -20.68 8.84
CA ARG A 160 12.00 -20.76 9.60
C ARG A 160 13.22 -20.26 8.80
N TYR A 161 13.17 -20.40 7.48
CA TYR A 161 14.26 -20.01 6.60
C TYR A 161 14.11 -18.55 6.12
N TYR A 162 12.92 -18.18 5.63
CA TYR A 162 12.63 -16.86 5.07
C TYR A 162 12.23 -15.81 6.11
N GLY A 163 11.81 -16.26 7.30
CA GLY A 163 11.59 -15.39 8.44
C GLY A 163 10.34 -14.54 8.37
N ASN A 164 10.40 -13.40 9.06
CA ASN A 164 9.30 -12.44 9.19
C ASN A 164 9.74 -11.01 8.86
N LEU A 165 10.30 -10.85 7.65
CA LEU A 165 11.00 -9.63 7.23
C LEU A 165 10.12 -8.38 7.32
N HIS A 166 8.95 -8.38 6.66
CA HIS A 166 8.05 -7.23 6.63
C HIS A 166 7.63 -6.78 8.04
N ASN A 167 7.04 -7.68 8.84
CA ASN A 167 6.47 -7.30 10.13
C ASN A 167 7.55 -6.97 11.17
N MET A 168 8.69 -7.66 11.14
CA MET A 168 9.78 -7.33 12.06
C MET A 168 10.41 -5.97 11.73
N GLY A 169 10.42 -5.55 10.45
CA GLY A 169 10.79 -4.19 10.09
C GLY A 169 9.86 -3.14 10.70
N HIS A 170 8.54 -3.37 10.69
CA HIS A 170 7.56 -2.53 11.40
C HIS A 170 7.85 -2.46 12.90
N ASN A 171 8.16 -3.59 13.53
CA ASN A 171 8.48 -3.64 14.97
C ASN A 171 9.75 -2.86 15.32
N LEU A 172 10.82 -2.99 14.51
CA LEU A 172 12.05 -2.22 14.72
C LEU A 172 11.81 -0.72 14.53
N LEU A 173 11.07 -0.32 13.49
CA LEU A 173 10.75 1.07 13.21
C LEU A 173 9.82 1.69 14.27
N SER A 174 8.91 0.91 14.85
CA SER A 174 8.06 1.33 15.97
C SER A 174 8.86 1.60 17.24
N ALA A 175 9.84 0.75 17.54
CA ALA A 175 10.64 0.82 18.75
C ALA A 175 11.91 1.70 18.61
N ILE A 176 12.21 2.22 17.42
CA ILE A 176 13.51 2.87 17.11
C ILE A 176 13.89 4.03 18.06
N GLY A 177 12.91 4.70 18.67
CA GLY A 177 13.16 5.77 19.64
C GLY A 177 13.58 5.29 21.05
N ASP A 178 13.27 4.04 21.39
CA ASP A 178 13.56 3.41 22.69
C ASP A 178 13.66 1.87 22.53
N PRO A 179 14.66 1.39 21.76
CA PRO A 179 14.70 0.01 21.28
C PRO A 179 14.82 -1.05 22.38
N ASP A 180 15.30 -0.68 23.56
CA ASP A 180 15.43 -1.56 24.71
C ASP A 180 14.56 -1.14 25.90
N ASN A 181 13.56 -0.29 25.62
CA ASN A 181 12.54 0.15 26.57
C ASN A 181 13.06 0.81 27.85
N ARG A 182 14.22 1.49 27.80
CA ARG A 182 14.80 2.22 28.95
C ARG A 182 13.95 3.41 29.37
N TYR A 183 13.24 4.01 28.43
CA TYR A 183 12.40 5.19 28.65
C TYR A 183 10.92 4.84 28.79
N ASN A 184 10.59 3.55 28.87
CA ASN A 184 9.22 3.04 28.96
C ASN A 184 8.33 3.55 27.82
N MET A 185 8.87 3.64 26.61
CA MET A 185 8.16 4.12 25.42
C MET A 185 7.62 2.97 24.54
N SER A 186 7.79 1.71 24.92
CA SER A 186 7.37 0.55 24.10
C SER A 186 5.86 0.27 24.09
N SER A 187 5.07 0.98 24.91
CA SER A 187 3.61 0.88 24.92
C SER A 187 3.00 2.29 24.83
N PRO A 188 2.29 2.64 23.74
CA PRO A 188 2.11 1.83 22.53
C PRO A 188 3.38 1.73 21.65
N GLY A 189 4.39 2.59 21.83
CA GLY A 189 5.48 2.71 20.85
C GLY A 189 5.10 3.61 19.67
N GLY A 190 5.84 3.50 18.57
CA GLY A 190 5.60 4.29 17.37
C GLY A 190 4.41 3.78 16.55
N VAL A 191 3.82 4.66 15.73
CA VAL A 191 2.67 4.31 14.87
C VAL A 191 2.97 3.19 13.87
N MET A 192 4.24 2.96 13.52
CA MET A 192 4.65 1.85 12.64
C MET A 192 4.29 0.47 13.20
N GLY A 193 4.04 0.33 14.51
CA GLY A 193 3.68 -0.94 15.13
C GLY A 193 2.22 -1.36 14.96
N TYR A 194 1.38 -0.51 14.36
CA TYR A 194 -0.07 -0.68 14.35
C TYR A 194 -0.63 -0.46 12.95
N VAL A 195 -1.44 -1.40 12.46
CA VAL A 195 -1.97 -1.36 11.09
C VAL A 195 -2.93 -0.19 10.88
N GLU A 196 -3.63 0.28 11.91
CA GLU A 196 -4.52 1.44 11.84
C GLU A 196 -3.81 2.81 11.89
N THR A 197 -2.49 2.85 12.15
CA THR A 197 -1.75 4.12 12.21
C THR A 197 -0.44 4.16 11.41
N ALA A 198 0.10 3.03 10.97
CA ALA A 198 1.42 2.96 10.33
C ALA A 198 1.53 3.84 9.08
N VAL A 199 0.47 3.90 8.25
CA VAL A 199 0.44 4.66 6.99
C VAL A 199 0.74 6.16 7.21
N ARG A 200 0.52 6.68 8.42
CA ARG A 200 0.76 8.08 8.78
C ARG A 200 2.24 8.47 8.72
N ASP A 201 3.14 7.59 9.12
CA ASP A 201 4.59 7.87 9.14
C ASP A 201 5.16 7.82 7.71
N PRO A 202 5.88 8.85 7.24
CA PRO A 202 6.59 8.79 5.96
C PRO A 202 7.50 7.56 5.76
N ILE A 203 8.02 6.97 6.84
CA ILE A 203 8.87 5.76 6.76
C ILE A 203 8.08 4.52 6.32
N PHE A 204 6.76 4.47 6.51
CA PHE A 204 5.89 3.42 5.98
C PHE A 204 6.12 3.23 4.49
N PHE A 205 6.02 4.33 3.73
CA PHE A 205 6.18 4.26 2.29
C PHE A 205 7.61 3.94 1.87
N ARG A 206 8.63 4.38 2.63
CA ARG A 206 10.03 4.01 2.34
C ARG A 206 10.30 2.52 2.62
N TRP A 207 9.72 1.98 3.68
CA TRP A 207 9.76 0.55 4.01
C TRP A 207 9.03 -0.27 2.94
N HIS A 208 7.79 0.08 2.61
CA HIS A 208 7.04 -0.59 1.56
C HIS A 208 7.64 -0.42 0.16
N LYS A 209 8.35 0.69 -0.13
CA LYS A 209 9.13 0.83 -1.38
C LYS A 209 10.33 -0.12 -1.43
N PHE A 210 10.95 -0.41 -0.29
CA PHE A 210 11.96 -1.47 -0.19
C PHE A 210 11.34 -2.85 -0.41
N ILE A 211 10.22 -3.15 0.25
CA ILE A 211 9.47 -4.40 0.06
C ILE A 211 9.06 -4.59 -1.41
N ASP A 212 8.47 -3.55 -2.02
CA ASP A 212 8.07 -3.51 -3.42
C ASP A 212 9.26 -3.72 -4.38
N SER A 213 10.45 -3.20 -4.04
CA SER A 213 11.65 -3.43 -4.85
C SER A 213 12.12 -4.88 -4.87
N MET A 214 11.80 -5.69 -3.85
CA MET A 214 12.05 -7.13 -3.88
C MET A 214 11.07 -7.85 -4.80
N PHE A 215 9.78 -7.50 -4.75
CA PHE A 215 8.80 -8.03 -5.71
C PHE A 215 9.14 -7.63 -7.15
N GLU A 216 9.72 -6.45 -7.35
CA GLU A 216 10.22 -6.01 -8.65
C GLU A 216 11.34 -6.90 -9.18
N ILE A 217 12.26 -7.39 -8.32
CA ILE A 217 13.29 -8.37 -8.74
C ILE A 217 12.61 -9.61 -9.31
N PHE A 218 11.60 -10.15 -8.63
CA PHE A 218 10.84 -11.30 -9.13
C PHE A 218 10.09 -11.01 -10.44
N GLN A 219 9.43 -9.85 -10.55
CA GLN A 219 8.71 -9.48 -11.77
C GLN A 219 9.66 -9.38 -12.97
N GLN A 220 10.89 -8.91 -12.77
CA GLN A 220 11.92 -8.82 -13.81
C GLN A 220 12.48 -10.17 -14.25
N THR A 221 12.26 -11.26 -13.49
CA THR A 221 12.61 -12.62 -13.94
C THR A 221 11.53 -13.26 -14.79
N GLN A 222 10.32 -12.68 -14.85
CA GLN A 222 9.21 -13.25 -15.62
C GLN A 222 9.39 -12.98 -17.11
N ALA A 223 8.93 -13.92 -17.94
CA ALA A 223 8.82 -13.66 -19.37
C ALA A 223 7.83 -12.51 -19.60
N PRO A 224 8.15 -11.53 -20.47
CA PRO A 224 7.18 -10.54 -20.90
C PRO A 224 5.95 -11.22 -21.49
N TYR A 225 4.77 -10.61 -21.32
CA TYR A 225 3.56 -11.08 -21.99
C TYR A 225 3.78 -11.20 -23.50
N GLU A 226 3.28 -12.29 -24.06
CA GLU A 226 3.30 -12.50 -25.51
C GLU A 226 2.18 -11.69 -26.18
N ASN A 227 2.28 -11.46 -27.49
CA ASN A 227 1.22 -10.77 -28.22
C ASN A 227 -0.15 -11.47 -28.05
N SER A 228 -0.18 -12.80 -27.94
CA SER A 228 -1.41 -13.56 -27.69
C SER A 228 -2.03 -13.31 -26.32
N ASP A 229 -1.25 -12.91 -25.32
CA ASP A 229 -1.75 -12.57 -23.99
C ASP A 229 -2.40 -11.18 -23.96
N LEU A 230 -2.00 -10.31 -24.88
CA LEU A 230 -2.37 -8.89 -24.92
C LEU A 230 -3.38 -8.55 -26.03
N THR A 231 -3.51 -9.40 -27.04
CA THR A 231 -4.38 -9.14 -28.20
C THR A 231 -5.68 -9.92 -28.11
N TRP A 232 -6.77 -9.27 -28.48
CA TRP A 232 -8.07 -9.90 -28.67
C TRP A 232 -8.53 -9.67 -30.10
N THR A 233 -8.41 -10.69 -30.95
CA THR A 233 -8.77 -10.57 -32.37
C THR A 233 -10.28 -10.32 -32.53
N GLY A 234 -10.64 -9.25 -33.24
CA GLY A 234 -12.04 -8.88 -33.49
C GLY A 234 -12.66 -7.96 -32.44
N LEU A 235 -11.95 -7.61 -31.36
CA LEU A 235 -12.36 -6.53 -30.45
C LEU A 235 -11.39 -5.35 -30.56
N THR A 236 -11.93 -4.15 -30.72
CA THR A 236 -11.15 -2.91 -30.79
C THR A 236 -11.76 -1.87 -29.86
N ILE A 237 -10.95 -1.21 -29.04
CA ILE A 237 -11.35 0.01 -28.33
C ILE A 237 -11.12 1.16 -29.28
N ASP A 238 -12.19 1.75 -29.81
CA ASP A 238 -12.12 2.83 -30.79
C ASP A 238 -11.90 4.19 -30.11
N ASP A 239 -12.46 4.37 -28.91
CA ASP A 239 -12.43 5.64 -28.20
C ASP A 239 -12.57 5.44 -26.68
N VAL A 240 -11.91 6.31 -25.93
CA VAL A 240 -12.01 6.40 -24.46
C VAL A 240 -12.13 7.87 -24.08
N LYS A 241 -13.21 8.20 -23.37
CA LYS A 241 -13.54 9.58 -22.99
C LYS A 241 -13.87 9.67 -21.51
N LEU A 242 -13.61 10.82 -20.91
CA LEU A 242 -14.15 11.19 -19.61
C LEU A 242 -15.34 12.14 -19.78
N TYR A 243 -16.28 12.05 -18.84
CA TYR A 243 -17.45 12.91 -18.78
C TYR A 243 -17.61 13.43 -17.36
N ASP A 244 -18.01 14.69 -17.23
CA ASP A 244 -18.34 15.28 -15.94
C ASP A 244 -19.59 14.61 -15.36
N GLY A 245 -19.62 14.39 -14.04
CA GLY A 245 -20.76 13.80 -13.36
C GLY A 245 -20.83 12.27 -13.42
N GLU A 246 -21.73 11.73 -12.61
CA GLU A 246 -22.05 10.30 -12.60
C GLU A 246 -23.18 10.03 -13.60
N ILE A 247 -22.92 9.17 -14.58
CA ILE A 247 -23.99 8.63 -15.43
C ILE A 247 -24.64 7.48 -14.67
N ILE A 248 -25.76 7.75 -14.01
CA ILE A 248 -26.60 6.71 -13.41
C ILE A 248 -27.36 6.01 -14.54
N PRO A 249 -27.12 4.72 -14.82
CA PRO A 249 -27.86 4.01 -15.84
C PRO A 249 -29.29 3.76 -15.34
N GLU A 250 -30.24 4.61 -15.73
CA GLU A 250 -31.67 4.33 -15.56
C GLU A 250 -32.05 3.13 -16.45
N PRO A 251 -32.79 2.11 -15.95
CA PRO A 251 -33.13 0.90 -16.72
C PRO A 251 -33.93 1.13 -18.01
N ARG A 252 -34.35 2.37 -18.32
CA ARG A 252 -35.21 2.71 -19.46
C ARG A 252 -34.66 3.73 -20.45
N ASN A 253 -33.51 4.35 -20.21
CA ASN A 253 -32.96 5.37 -21.11
C ASN A 253 -31.57 4.99 -21.64
N VAL A 254 -31.53 3.89 -22.39
CA VAL A 254 -30.44 3.66 -23.36
C VAL A 254 -30.68 4.65 -24.51
N GLY A 255 -30.00 5.80 -24.50
CA GLY A 255 -29.97 6.69 -25.67
C GLY A 255 -30.00 8.20 -25.43
N THR A 256 -30.22 8.67 -24.20
CA THR A 256 -30.09 10.11 -23.91
C THR A 256 -28.79 10.32 -23.13
N PRO A 257 -27.76 10.95 -23.73
CA PRO A 257 -26.60 11.38 -22.97
C PRO A 257 -27.10 12.31 -21.87
N PRO A 258 -26.69 12.13 -20.61
CA PRO A 258 -26.98 13.14 -19.60
C PRO A 258 -26.35 14.47 -20.04
N THR A 259 -26.75 15.58 -19.39
CA THR A 259 -26.25 16.94 -19.67
C THR A 259 -24.78 17.11 -19.26
N THR A 260 -23.93 16.15 -19.59
CA THR A 260 -22.54 16.00 -19.16
C THR A 260 -21.62 16.42 -20.29
N SER A 261 -20.83 17.47 -20.05
CA SER A 261 -19.73 17.83 -20.94
C SER A 261 -18.72 16.68 -20.99
N GLN A 262 -18.32 16.31 -22.20
CA GLN A 262 -17.11 15.51 -22.38
C GLN A 262 -15.92 16.35 -21.90
N THR A 263 -15.10 15.76 -21.04
CA THR A 263 -13.86 16.35 -20.52
C THR A 263 -12.76 15.31 -20.60
N ASP A 264 -11.49 15.71 -20.58
CA ASP A 264 -10.36 14.81 -20.28
C ASP A 264 -9.62 15.29 -19.03
N THR A 265 -10.34 15.99 -18.14
CA THR A 265 -9.82 16.61 -16.92
C THR A 265 -10.52 16.05 -15.70
N LEU A 266 -9.75 15.71 -14.66
CA LEU A 266 -10.26 15.33 -13.35
C LEU A 266 -10.01 16.49 -12.38
N HIS A 267 -11.02 16.83 -11.58
CA HIS A 267 -10.96 17.92 -10.60
C HIS A 267 -10.95 17.38 -9.18
N THR A 268 -9.99 17.85 -8.37
CA THR A 268 -9.88 17.53 -6.94
C THR A 268 -9.97 18.80 -6.11
N PHE A 269 -10.47 18.66 -4.88
CA PHE A 269 -10.62 19.77 -3.93
C PHE A 269 -10.56 19.25 -2.50
N MET A 270 -10.32 20.15 -1.55
CA MET A 270 -10.44 19.80 -0.13
C MET A 270 -11.90 19.97 0.29
N ASN A 271 -12.49 18.92 0.86
CA ASN A 271 -13.85 18.92 1.39
C ASN A 271 -13.81 18.72 2.91
N ASN A 272 -14.94 18.92 3.58
CA ASN A 272 -15.09 18.69 5.02
C ASN A 272 -16.21 17.70 5.29
N ARG A 273 -15.98 16.76 6.22
CA ARG A 273 -17.02 15.85 6.72
C ARG A 273 -17.09 15.90 8.24
N ASN A 274 -18.30 15.70 8.74
CA ASN A 274 -18.56 15.51 10.15
C ASN A 274 -18.50 14.02 10.47
N ILE A 275 -17.69 13.63 11.46
CA ILE A 275 -17.59 12.26 11.95
C ILE A 275 -18.14 12.23 13.37
N ASP A 276 -19.14 11.38 13.59
CA ASP A 276 -19.67 11.08 14.91
C ASP A 276 -18.72 10.13 15.66
N LEU A 277 -18.24 10.54 16.83
CA LEU A 277 -17.32 9.79 17.69
C LEU A 277 -18.03 9.14 18.89
N SER A 278 -19.33 9.35 19.04
CA SER A 278 -20.12 8.94 20.22
C SER A 278 -20.19 7.43 20.40
N HIS A 279 -19.93 6.67 19.34
CA HIS A 279 -19.84 5.21 19.36
C HIS A 279 -18.45 4.65 19.68
N GLY A 280 -17.41 5.50 19.64
CA GLY A 280 -16.02 5.09 19.87
C GLY A 280 -15.47 5.50 21.23
N LEU A 281 -16.04 6.53 21.86
CA LEU A 281 -15.59 7.09 23.12
C LEU A 281 -16.80 7.42 24.00
N ASP A 282 -16.69 7.17 25.31
CA ASP A 282 -17.71 7.57 26.28
C ASP A 282 -17.50 9.04 26.66
N PHE A 283 -18.42 9.90 26.20
CA PHE A 283 -18.47 11.31 26.55
C PHE A 283 -19.59 11.61 27.57
N HIS A 284 -19.85 10.68 28.49
CA HIS A 284 -20.87 10.81 29.53
C HIS A 284 -22.29 11.03 28.97
N GLY A 285 -22.58 10.43 27.81
CA GLY A 285 -23.85 10.53 27.12
C GLY A 285 -24.01 11.72 26.17
N ASP A 286 -22.97 12.53 25.99
CA ASP A 286 -22.97 13.59 24.98
C ASP A 286 -22.59 13.05 23.60
N ASP A 287 -23.34 13.47 22.58
CA ASP A 287 -22.98 13.19 21.18
C ASP A 287 -21.86 14.13 20.75
N VAL A 288 -20.70 13.57 20.37
CA VAL A 288 -19.52 14.33 19.95
C VAL A 288 -19.26 14.11 18.47
N THR A 289 -19.34 15.19 17.70
CA THR A 289 -18.99 15.21 16.29
C THR A 289 -17.73 16.04 16.05
N VAL A 290 -16.82 15.52 15.23
CA VAL A 290 -15.63 16.25 14.78
C VAL A 290 -15.71 16.57 13.29
N ASN A 291 -15.32 17.78 12.93
CA ASN A 291 -15.18 18.19 11.53
C ASN A 291 -13.75 17.88 11.06
N VAL A 292 -13.62 17.13 9.96
CA VAL A 292 -12.33 16.80 9.37
C VAL A 292 -12.28 17.19 7.90
N THR A 293 -11.14 17.75 7.49
CA THR A 293 -10.87 18.09 6.09
C THR A 293 -10.21 16.91 5.39
N TYR A 294 -10.65 16.57 4.18
CA TYR A 294 -10.13 15.46 3.38
C TYR A 294 -10.05 15.83 1.89
N LEU A 295 -9.23 15.10 1.12
CA LEU A 295 -9.18 15.25 -0.34
C LEU A 295 -10.39 14.57 -0.97
N ASP A 296 -11.08 15.29 -1.85
CA ASP A 296 -12.25 14.82 -2.58
C ASP A 296 -12.08 15.11 -4.09
N HIS A 297 -12.98 14.57 -4.90
CA HIS A 297 -13.00 14.82 -6.34
C HIS A 297 -14.41 15.05 -6.86
N GLU A 298 -14.53 15.77 -7.98
CA GLU A 298 -15.81 15.88 -8.68
C GLU A 298 -16.19 14.50 -9.26
N PRO A 299 -17.48 14.09 -9.23
CA PRO A 299 -17.91 12.85 -9.87
C PRO A 299 -17.60 12.88 -11.37
N PHE A 300 -17.23 11.73 -11.93
CA PHE A 300 -16.90 11.58 -13.36
C PHE A 300 -17.27 10.18 -13.86
N THR A 301 -17.36 10.03 -15.18
CA THR A 301 -17.68 8.74 -15.83
C THR A 301 -16.72 8.46 -16.99
N TYR A 302 -16.24 7.22 -17.11
CA TYR A 302 -15.53 6.75 -18.31
C TYR A 302 -16.53 6.26 -19.37
N GLY A 303 -16.39 6.75 -20.60
CA GLY A 303 -17.08 6.22 -21.78
C GLY A 303 -16.11 5.46 -22.68
N PHE A 304 -16.46 4.21 -23.01
CA PHE A 304 -15.69 3.36 -23.92
C PHE A 304 -16.52 3.09 -25.19
N THR A 305 -15.95 3.37 -26.35
CA THR A 305 -16.51 2.91 -27.63
C THR A 305 -15.75 1.67 -28.06
N VAL A 306 -16.46 0.56 -28.23
CA VAL A 306 -15.84 -0.74 -28.54
C VAL A 306 -16.50 -1.35 -29.77
N SER A 307 -15.71 -1.64 -30.79
CA SER A 307 -16.15 -2.39 -31.97
C SER A 307 -15.93 -3.89 -31.76
N ASN A 308 -17.00 -4.65 -31.98
CA ASN A 308 -16.98 -6.11 -31.96
C ASN A 308 -17.26 -6.70 -33.35
N ALA A 309 -16.20 -7.22 -33.97
CA ALA A 309 -16.22 -7.88 -35.27
C ALA A 309 -16.10 -9.41 -35.17
N THR A 310 -16.21 -10.01 -33.98
CA THR A 310 -16.11 -11.48 -33.82
C THR A 310 -17.32 -12.24 -34.36
N GLY A 311 -18.44 -11.53 -34.59
CA GLY A 311 -19.71 -12.12 -35.05
C GLY A 311 -20.57 -12.72 -33.93
N GLU A 312 -20.10 -12.69 -32.69
CA GLU A 312 -20.81 -13.21 -31.51
C GLU A 312 -20.66 -12.27 -30.30
N GLU A 313 -21.59 -12.36 -29.34
CA GLU A 313 -21.49 -11.63 -28.07
C GLU A 313 -20.22 -12.04 -27.31
N GLN A 314 -19.48 -11.06 -26.79
CA GLN A 314 -18.23 -11.29 -26.05
C GLN A 314 -18.37 -10.78 -24.62
N LYS A 315 -17.87 -11.58 -23.66
CA LYS A 315 -17.74 -11.14 -22.26
C LYS A 315 -16.33 -10.61 -22.02
N ALA A 316 -16.18 -9.30 -21.98
CA ALA A 316 -14.90 -8.63 -21.77
C ALA A 316 -14.73 -8.12 -20.33
N THR A 317 -13.47 -7.89 -19.92
CA THR A 317 -13.11 -7.15 -18.70
C THR A 317 -12.36 -5.89 -19.11
N VAL A 318 -12.92 -4.72 -18.79
CA VAL A 318 -12.24 -3.43 -18.99
C VAL A 318 -11.30 -3.18 -17.81
N ARG A 319 -10.01 -2.97 -18.09
CA ARG A 319 -8.98 -2.68 -17.07
C ARG A 319 -8.44 -1.26 -17.30
N VAL A 320 -8.66 -0.36 -16.35
CA VAL A 320 -8.24 1.04 -16.43
C VAL A 320 -7.09 1.29 -15.45
N PHE A 321 -6.02 1.90 -15.93
CA PHE A 321 -4.87 2.31 -15.11
C PHE A 321 -4.58 3.79 -15.33
N LEU A 322 -4.09 4.45 -14.29
CA LEU A 322 -3.66 5.85 -14.35
C LEU A 322 -2.23 5.95 -13.81
N ALA A 323 -1.38 6.68 -14.51
CA ALA A 323 -0.01 6.94 -14.09
C ALA A 323 0.42 8.37 -14.48
N PRO A 324 1.27 9.04 -13.67
CA PRO A 324 1.80 10.33 -14.06
C PRO A 324 2.70 10.21 -15.29
N LYS A 325 2.42 11.01 -16.33
CA LYS A 325 3.20 11.06 -17.59
C LYS A 325 4.64 11.51 -17.37
N PHE A 326 4.85 12.47 -16.48
CA PHE A 326 6.16 13.07 -16.21
C PHE A 326 6.76 12.57 -14.89
N ASN A 327 8.09 12.55 -14.81
CA ASN A 327 8.83 12.29 -13.58
C ASN A 327 9.09 13.58 -12.78
N GLU A 328 9.79 13.46 -11.66
CA GLU A 328 10.21 14.56 -10.77
C GLU A 328 11.06 15.65 -11.46
N LEU A 329 11.67 15.37 -12.61
CA LEU A 329 12.42 16.33 -13.43
C LEU A 329 11.57 16.94 -14.56
N LYS A 330 10.25 16.71 -14.56
CA LYS A 330 9.31 17.11 -15.62
C LYS A 330 9.66 16.54 -17.00
N LYS A 331 10.39 15.41 -17.02
CA LYS A 331 10.67 14.64 -18.23
C LYS A 331 9.66 13.53 -18.38
N GLU A 332 9.25 13.26 -19.61
CA GLU A 332 8.40 12.12 -19.92
C GLU A 332 9.12 10.84 -19.48
N LYS A 333 8.39 9.95 -18.79
CA LYS A 333 8.95 8.67 -18.36
C LYS A 333 9.21 7.81 -19.58
N SER A 334 10.34 7.10 -19.61
CA SER A 334 10.58 6.09 -20.64
C SER A 334 9.49 5.02 -20.52
N THR A 335 8.82 4.76 -21.64
CA THR A 335 7.91 3.61 -21.83
C THR A 335 8.66 2.30 -21.72
#